data_AF-A0ABD5FID1-F1
#
_entry.id   AF-A0ABD5FID1-F1
#
_cell.length_a   1.000
_cell.length_b   1.000
_cell.length_c   1.000
_cell.angle_alpha   90.00
_cell.angle_beta   90.00
_cell.angle_gamma   90.00
#
_symmetry.space_group_name_H-M   'P 1'
#
loop_
_entity.id
_entity.type
_entity.pdbx_description
1 polymer ?
#
loop_
_entity_poly.entity_id
_entity_poly.type
_entity_poly.pdbx_seq_one_letter_code
_entity_poly.pdbx_strand_id
1 'polypeptide(L)'
;MKKTPGHKKKSVSEKQDDFIKMLSQLREEKDMDAIAELFWKVITAYGLKVDELAALNYYTMKRSLEAPVNATLLKERMRLDVTQLGVDGILQLQRSLITIYTEQFAKEQ
;
A
#
# COMPACT_ATOMS: atom_id res chain seq x y z
N MET A 1 -27.82 -35.75 -21.17
CA MET A 1 -26.44 -35.22 -21.07
C MET A 1 -26.42 -34.15 -19.99
N LYS A 2 -25.67 -34.35 -18.89
CA LYS A 2 -25.50 -33.34 -17.84
C LYS A 2 -24.60 -32.23 -18.38
N LYS A 3 -25.10 -30.99 -18.43
CA LYS A 3 -24.30 -29.81 -18.80
C LYS A 3 -23.33 -29.51 -17.66
N THR A 4 -22.04 -29.66 -17.92
CA THR A 4 -20.97 -29.20 -17.03
C THR A 4 -21.13 -27.68 -16.83
N PRO A 5 -21.13 -27.16 -15.59
CA PRO A 5 -21.18 -25.72 -15.39
C PRO A 5 -19.87 -25.14 -15.91
N GLY A 6 -19.95 -24.38 -17.01
CA GLY A 6 -18.80 -23.70 -17.58
C GLY A 6 -18.23 -22.75 -16.54
N HIS A 7 -17.02 -23.04 -16.05
CA HIS A 7 -16.25 -22.08 -15.27
C HIS A 7 -15.98 -20.86 -16.16
N LYS A 8 -16.83 -19.84 -16.07
CA LYS A 8 -16.52 -18.51 -16.62
C LYS A 8 -15.26 -18.02 -15.90
N LYS A 9 -14.14 -17.93 -16.62
CA LYS A 9 -12.96 -17.20 -16.16
C LYS A 9 -13.40 -15.76 -15.86
N LYS A 10 -13.30 -15.34 -14.60
CA LYS A 10 -13.51 -13.95 -14.21
C LYS A 10 -12.61 -13.04 -15.03
N SER A 11 -13.17 -11.92 -15.47
CA SER A 11 -12.43 -10.84 -16.12
C SER A 11 -11.41 -10.23 -15.15
N VAL A 12 -10.42 -9.50 -15.68
CA VAL A 12 -9.39 -8.84 -14.86
C VAL A 12 -10.02 -7.82 -13.89
N SER A 13 -11.04 -7.09 -14.34
CA SER A 13 -11.79 -6.11 -13.52
C SER A 13 -12.49 -6.78 -12.33
N GLU A 14 -13.21 -7.88 -12.57
CA GLU A 14 -13.92 -8.60 -11.49
C GLU A 14 -12.97 -9.15 -10.43
N LYS A 15 -11.76 -9.57 -10.83
CA LYS A 15 -10.72 -9.99 -9.89
C LYS A 15 -10.20 -8.81 -9.06
N GLN A 16 -10.01 -7.64 -9.67
CA GLN A 16 -9.59 -6.43 -8.95
C GLN A 16 -10.62 -6.00 -7.92
N ASP A 17 -11.92 -6.05 -8.25
CA ASP A 17 -13.00 -5.70 -7.33
C ASP A 17 -13.07 -6.64 -6.11
N ASP A 18 -12.85 -7.94 -6.32
CA ASP A 18 -12.77 -8.92 -5.23
C ASP A 18 -11.58 -8.64 -4.31
N PHE A 19 -10.42 -8.29 -4.87
CA PHE A 19 -9.24 -7.89 -4.08
C PHE A 19 -9.48 -6.64 -3.26
N ILE A 20 -10.13 -5.62 -3.83
CA ILE A 20 -10.47 -4.37 -3.12
C ILE A 20 -11.41 -4.67 -1.96
N LYS A 21 -12.43 -5.52 -2.14
CA LYS A 21 -13.34 -5.91 -1.06
C LYS A 21 -12.61 -6.60 0.10
N MET A 22 -11.70 -7.51 -0.21
CA MET A 22 -10.92 -8.20 0.81
C MET A 22 -10.01 -7.23 1.58
N LEU A 23 -9.36 -6.29 0.88
CA LEU A 23 -8.57 -5.22 1.52
C LEU A 23 -9.41 -4.34 2.45
N SER A 24 -10.64 -4.00 2.06
CA SER A 24 -11.54 -3.21 2.90
C SER A 24 -11.87 -3.93 4.21
N GLN A 25 -12.16 -5.24 4.16
CA GLN A 25 -12.44 -6.04 5.35
C GLN A 25 -11.24 -6.12 6.30
N LEU A 26 -10.05 -6.45 5.76
CA LEU A 26 -8.83 -6.53 6.57
C LEU A 26 -8.48 -5.17 7.22
N ARG A 27 -8.78 -4.06 6.52
CA ARG A 27 -8.56 -2.71 7.06
C ARG A 27 -9.51 -2.39 8.22
N GLU A 28 -10.76 -2.84 8.17
CA GLU A 28 -11.71 -2.69 9.27
C GLU A 28 -11.25 -3.49 10.50
N GLU A 29 -10.71 -4.69 10.27
CA GLU A 29 -10.14 -5.56 11.32
C GLU A 29 -8.79 -5.05 11.86
N LYS A 30 -8.19 -4.04 11.22
CA LYS A 30 -6.86 -3.48 11.53
C LYS A 30 -5.73 -4.54 11.51
N ASP A 31 -5.92 -5.64 10.78
CA ASP A 31 -4.93 -6.71 10.65
C ASP A 31 -3.87 -6.31 9.60
N MET A 32 -2.83 -5.63 10.07
CA MET A 32 -1.73 -5.15 9.22
C MET A 32 -0.87 -6.29 8.68
N ASP A 33 -0.78 -7.43 9.36
CA ASP A 33 -0.02 -8.59 8.92
C ASP A 33 -0.72 -9.28 7.76
N ALA A 34 -2.06 -9.46 7.84
CA ALA A 34 -2.85 -10.01 6.75
C ALA A 34 -2.85 -9.10 5.52
N ILE A 35 -2.89 -7.77 5.72
CA ILE A 35 -2.73 -6.80 4.64
C ILE A 35 -1.34 -6.96 4.00
N ALA A 36 -0.27 -7.00 4.79
CA ALA A 36 1.10 -7.16 4.29
C ALA A 36 1.28 -8.45 3.48
N GLU A 37 0.74 -9.56 3.98
CA GLU A 37 0.74 -10.87 3.29
C GLU A 37 0.02 -10.80 1.95
N LEU A 38 -1.07 -10.04 1.84
CA LEU A 38 -1.77 -9.85 0.58
C LEU A 38 -0.93 -9.06 -0.44
N PHE A 39 -0.28 -7.98 -0.01
CA PHE A 39 0.66 -7.23 -0.86
C PHE A 39 1.83 -8.11 -1.31
N TRP A 40 2.37 -8.93 -0.40
CA TRP A 40 3.45 -9.87 -0.71
C TRP A 40 3.04 -10.90 -1.77
N LYS A 41 1.83 -11.47 -1.66
CA LYS A 41 1.27 -12.37 -2.68
C LYS A 41 1.17 -11.71 -4.06
N VAL A 42 0.80 -10.43 -4.12
CA VAL A 42 0.78 -9.68 -5.39
C VAL A 42 2.19 -9.55 -5.94
N ILE A 43 3.15 -9.12 -5.12
CA ILE A 43 4.55 -8.92 -5.54
C ILE A 43 5.16 -10.22 -6.08
N THR A 44 4.96 -11.34 -5.36
CA THR A 44 5.51 -12.65 -5.73
C THR A 44 4.79 -13.30 -6.90
N ALA A 45 3.48 -13.14 -7.04
CA ALA A 45 2.72 -13.70 -8.17
C ALA A 45 3.16 -13.13 -9.52
N TYR A 46 3.61 -11.88 -9.56
CA TYR A 46 4.14 -11.24 -10.76
C TYR A 46 5.66 -11.34 -10.89
N GLY A 47 6.35 -11.95 -9.92
CA GLY A 47 7.80 -12.18 -9.97
C GLY A 47 8.63 -10.90 -10.04
N LEU A 48 8.21 -9.84 -9.35
CA LEU A 48 8.91 -8.56 -9.37
C LEU A 48 10.34 -8.70 -8.85
N LYS A 49 11.28 -8.06 -9.54
CA LYS A 49 12.66 -7.91 -9.05
C LYS A 49 12.71 -6.90 -7.91
N VAL A 50 13.79 -6.95 -7.13
CA VAL A 50 13.95 -6.10 -5.94
C VAL A 50 14.02 -4.61 -6.29
N ASP A 51 14.63 -4.25 -7.41
CA ASP A 51 14.69 -2.89 -7.94
C ASP A 51 13.31 -2.39 -8.41
N GLU A 52 12.54 -3.23 -9.10
CA GLU A 52 11.16 -2.95 -9.50
C GLU A 52 10.24 -2.76 -8.28
N LEU A 53 10.42 -3.59 -7.25
CA LEU A 53 9.71 -3.45 -5.98
C LEU A 53 10.08 -2.14 -5.27
N ALA A 54 11.37 -1.79 -5.23
CA ALA A 54 11.83 -0.53 -4.64
C ALA A 54 11.21 0.69 -5.37
N ALA A 55 11.17 0.66 -6.70
CA ALA A 55 10.54 1.70 -7.51
C ALA A 55 9.03 1.81 -7.22
N LEU A 56 8.33 0.67 -7.09
CA LEU A 56 6.90 0.64 -6.76
C LEU A 56 6.64 1.22 -5.37
N ASN A 57 7.42 0.83 -4.37
CA ASN A 57 7.30 1.34 -3.00
C ASN A 57 7.55 2.85 -2.93
N TYR A 58 8.55 3.35 -3.66
CA TYR A 58 8.80 4.77 -3.75
C TYR A 58 7.63 5.51 -4.42
N TYR A 59 7.13 4.97 -5.54
CA TYR A 59 6.03 5.58 -6.29
C TYR A 59 4.74 5.66 -5.46
N THR A 60 4.38 4.57 -4.78
CA THR A 60 3.18 4.53 -3.92
C THR A 60 3.32 5.51 -2.76
N MET A 61 4.48 5.55 -2.09
CA MET A 61 4.75 6.50 -1.02
C MET A 61 4.63 7.95 -1.50
N LYS A 62 5.29 8.29 -2.61
CA LYS A 62 5.23 9.63 -3.21
C LYS A 62 3.79 10.04 -3.52
N ARG A 63 3.02 9.17 -4.20
CA ARG A 63 1.61 9.42 -4.52
C ARG A 63 0.75 9.63 -3.28
N SER A 64 0.99 8.84 -2.22
CA SER A 64 0.27 8.99 -0.96
C SER A 64 0.58 10.30 -0.25
N LEU A 65 1.84 10.74 -0.24
CA LEU A 65 2.23 12.03 0.34
C LEU A 65 1.65 13.21 -0.45
N GLU A 66 1.73 13.16 -1.77
CA GLU A 66 1.24 14.21 -2.67
C GLU A 66 -0.29 14.26 -2.79
N ALA A 67 -1.02 13.27 -2.25
CA ALA A 67 -2.47 13.29 -2.22
C ALA A 67 -2.96 14.56 -1.48
N PRO A 68 -3.95 15.31 -2.02
CA PRO A 68 -4.29 16.65 -1.53
C PRO A 68 -4.51 16.75 -0.01
N VAL A 69 -5.22 15.76 0.56
CA VAL A 69 -5.52 15.70 2.00
C VAL A 69 -4.22 15.58 2.83
N ASN A 70 -3.31 14.71 2.41
CA ASN A 70 -2.06 14.45 3.13
C ASN A 70 -1.07 15.59 2.93
N ALA A 71 -0.93 16.10 1.71
CA ALA A 71 -0.06 17.24 1.42
C ALA A 71 -0.46 18.48 2.22
N THR A 72 -1.78 18.76 2.31
CA THR A 72 -2.30 19.87 3.12
C THR A 72 -2.01 19.66 4.59
N LEU A 73 -2.29 18.47 5.13
CA LEU A 73 -2.01 18.15 6.53
C LEU A 73 -0.53 18.34 6.89
N LEU A 74 0.38 17.80 6.07
CA LEU A 74 1.83 17.89 6.31
C LEU A 74 2.33 19.33 6.20
N LYS A 75 1.80 20.12 5.26
CA LYS A 75 2.14 21.53 5.11
C LYS A 75 1.67 22.35 6.30
N GLU A 76 0.45 22.14 6.78
CA GLU A 76 -0.12 22.92 7.88
C GLU A 76 0.43 22.51 9.26
N ARG A 77 0.51 21.20 9.52
CA ARG A 77 0.89 20.67 10.84
C ARG A 77 2.38 20.55 11.04
N MET A 78 3.12 20.25 9.97
CA MET A 78 4.56 19.97 10.03
C MET A 78 5.40 21.01 9.29
N ARG A 79 4.78 22.01 8.65
CA ARG A 79 5.48 23.02 7.81
C ARG A 79 6.34 22.37 6.72
N LEU A 80 5.91 21.21 6.22
CA LEU A 80 6.62 20.42 5.23
C LEU A 80 5.85 20.42 3.91
N ASP A 81 6.42 21.01 2.86
CA ASP A 81 5.86 20.95 1.51
C ASP A 81 6.39 19.73 0.76
N VAL A 82 5.60 18.66 0.78
CA VAL A 82 5.98 17.38 0.14
C VAL A 82 6.10 17.46 -1.37
N THR A 83 5.50 18.46 -2.02
CA THR A 83 5.58 18.63 -3.48
C THR A 83 6.94 19.14 -3.95
N GLN A 84 7.74 19.66 -3.02
CA GLN A 84 9.10 20.16 -3.28
C GLN A 84 10.19 19.16 -2.89
N LEU A 85 9.80 17.99 -2.35
CA LEU A 85 10.76 16.97 -1.95
C LEU A 85 11.28 16.20 -3.16
N GLY A 86 12.61 16.10 -3.25
CA GLY A 86 13.28 15.12 -4.09
C GLY A 86 13.19 13.70 -3.51
N VAL A 87 13.79 12.74 -4.22
CA VAL A 87 13.81 11.32 -3.85
C VAL A 87 14.27 11.12 -2.40
N ASP A 88 15.39 11.72 -2.02
CA ASP A 88 15.97 11.59 -0.68
C ASP A 88 15.05 12.12 0.42
N GLY A 89 14.36 13.24 0.15
CA GLY A 89 13.42 13.83 1.11
C GLY A 89 12.23 12.91 1.39
N ILE A 90 11.69 12.27 0.35
CA ILE A 90 10.60 11.31 0.47
C ILE A 90 11.08 10.06 1.23
N LEU A 91 12.26 9.53 0.91
CA LEU A 91 12.82 8.36 1.60
C LEU A 91 13.10 8.65 3.07
N GLN A 92 13.58 9.84 3.42
CA GLN A 92 13.80 10.24 4.81
C GLN A 92 12.49 10.38 5.58
N LEU A 93 11.45 10.94 4.96
CA LEU A 93 10.12 11.01 5.57
C LEU A 93 9.54 9.61 5.78
N GLN A 94 9.65 8.72 4.78
CA GLN A 94 9.21 7.33 4.89
C GLN A 94 9.92 6.60 6.04
N ARG A 95 11.25 6.74 6.14
CA ARG A 95 12.03 6.19 7.25
C ARG A 95 11.51 6.68 8.60
N SER A 96 11.27 7.99 8.72
CA SER A 96 10.80 8.60 9.97
C SER A 96 9.42 8.07 10.38
N LEU A 97 8.50 7.93 9.42
CA LEU A 97 7.16 7.38 9.66
C LEU A 97 7.20 5.92 10.09
N ILE A 98 8.07 5.11 9.46
CA ILE A 98 8.27 3.71 9.84
C ILE A 98 8.81 3.62 11.27
N THR A 99 9.82 4.42 11.61
CA THR A 99 10.38 4.45 12.97
C THR A 99 9.31 4.75 14.01
N ILE A 100 8.50 5.79 13.81
CA ILE A 100 7.40 6.14 14.72
C ILE A 100 6.40 4.99 14.84
N TYR A 101 6.00 4.39 13.71
CA TYR A 101 5.06 3.26 13.71
C TYR A 101 5.61 2.07 14.50
N THR A 102 6.88 1.71 14.30
CA THR A 102 7.51 0.59 15.02
C THR A 102 7.66 0.87 16.52
N GLU A 103 7.96 2.11 16.90
CA GLU A 103 8.06 2.51 18.31
C GLU A 103 6.70 2.51 19.01
N GLN A 104 5.62 2.89 18.31
CA GLN A 104 4.26 2.81 18.83
C GLN A 104 3.84 1.35 19.00
N PHE A 105 4.07 0.52 17.98
CA PHE A 105 3.74 -0.90 18.03
C PHE A 105 4.46 -1.64 19.14
N ALA A 106 5.74 -1.30 19.40
CA ALA A 106 6.52 -1.88 20.50
C ALA A 106 6.02 -1.47 21.90
N LYS A 107 5.24 -0.39 22.03
CA LYS A 107 4.65 0.06 23.30
C LYS A 107 3.26 -0.55 23.57
N GLU A 108 2.62 -1.08 22.52
CA GLU A 108 1.29 -1.69 22.59
C GLU A 108 1.35 -3.21 22.84
N GLN A 109 2.55 -3.80 22.87
CA GLN A 109 2.83 -5.18 23.31
C GLN A 109 3.35 -5.22 24.74
#